data_AF-M7YJ24-F1
#
_entry.id   AF-M7YJ24-F1
#
_cell.length_a   1.000
_cell.length_b   1.000
_cell.length_c   1.000
_cell.angle_alpha   90.00
_cell.angle_beta   90.00
_cell.angle_gamma   90.00
#
_symmetry.space_group_name_H-M   'P 1'
#
loop_
_entity.id
_entity.type
_entity.pdbx_description
1 polymer ?
#
loop_
_entity_poly.entity_id
_entity_poly.type
_entity_poly.pdbx_seq_one_letter_code
_entity_poly.pdbx_strand_id
1 'polypeptide(L)'
;MSCPANARDVKKDEKSVPNLVQLLDPSPGNTAKKYAISCLLALSASKRCKKLMIAQGAIGYLKKLSEMDVAGAKKLLEKLERGKLRTLFTRK
;
A
#
# COMPACT_ATOMS: atom_id res chain seq x y z
N MET A 1 0.84 7.87 -15.36
CA MET A 1 0.37 9.23 -14.99
C MET A 1 0.03 9.25 -13.52
N SER A 2 0.47 10.26 -12.76
CA SER A 2 -0.03 10.49 -11.40
C SER A 2 -0.74 11.83 -11.39
N CYS A 3 -1.97 11.89 -10.88
CA CYS A 3 -2.73 13.13 -10.77
C CYS A 3 -2.42 13.76 -9.39
N PRO A 4 -1.59 14.82 -9.31
CA PRO A 4 -1.15 15.38 -8.03
C PRO A 4 -2.29 15.97 -7.19
N ALA A 5 -3.40 16.39 -7.82
CA ALA A 5 -4.60 16.88 -7.14
C ALA A 5 -5.28 15.77 -6.31
N ASN A 6 -5.65 14.65 -6.94
CA ASN A 6 -6.32 13.53 -6.25
C ASN A 6 -5.44 12.92 -5.14
N ALA A 7 -4.12 12.91 -5.33
CA ALA A 7 -3.19 12.43 -4.31
C ALA A 7 -3.16 13.30 -3.04
N ARG A 8 -3.54 14.59 -3.11
CA ARG A 8 -3.66 15.46 -1.93
C ARG A 8 -4.94 15.17 -1.15
N ASP A 9 -6.06 14.95 -1.82
CA ASP A 9 -7.35 14.71 -1.17
C ASP A 9 -7.43 13.29 -0.58
N VAL A 10 -6.94 12.29 -1.31
CA VAL A 10 -6.83 10.89 -0.84
C VAL A 10 -5.82 10.76 0.32
N LYS A 11 -4.86 11.68 0.46
CA LYS A 11 -3.97 11.74 1.63
C LYS A 11 -4.61 12.40 2.86
N LYS A 12 -5.61 13.27 2.66
CA LYS A 12 -6.33 13.97 3.73
C LYS A 12 -7.45 13.10 4.30
N ASP A 13 -8.09 12.29 3.46
CA ASP A 13 -9.10 11.34 3.90
C ASP A 13 -8.45 10.14 4.62
N GLU A 14 -8.81 9.95 5.87
CA GLU A 14 -8.32 8.87 6.72
C GLU A 14 -8.81 7.49 6.26
N LYS A 15 -9.94 7.41 5.56
CA LYS A 15 -10.56 6.16 5.11
C LYS A 15 -10.06 5.69 3.74
N SER A 16 -9.50 6.60 2.96
CA SER A 16 -9.00 6.32 1.62
C SER A 16 -7.93 5.22 1.57
N VAL A 17 -6.98 5.22 2.51
CA VAL A 17 -5.93 4.19 2.56
C VAL A 17 -6.49 2.82 3.03
N PRO A 18 -7.23 2.72 4.14
CA PRO A 18 -7.88 1.46 4.55
C PRO A 18 -8.73 0.81 3.46
N ASN A 19 -9.57 1.59 2.77
CA ASN A 19 -10.44 1.06 1.71
C ASN A 19 -9.62 0.46 0.56
N LEU A 20 -8.55 1.14 0.15
CA LEU A 20 -7.64 0.63 -0.88
C LEU A 20 -6.90 -0.64 -0.42
N VAL A 21 -6.60 -0.78 0.87
CA VAL A 21 -5.96 -1.98 1.42
C VAL A 21 -6.92 -3.16 1.40
N GLN A 22 -8.21 -2.96 1.70
CA GLN A 22 -9.22 -4.02 1.62
C GLN A 22 -9.37 -4.58 0.19
N LEU A 23 -9.19 -3.74 -0.83
CA LEU A 23 -9.19 -4.16 -2.23
C LEU A 23 -7.96 -5.03 -2.62
N LEU A 24 -6.99 -5.22 -1.73
CA LEU A 24 -5.89 -6.17 -1.91
C LEU A 24 -6.28 -7.61 -1.60
N ASP A 25 -7.53 -7.87 -1.22
CA ASP A 25 -7.99 -9.23 -0.96
C ASP A 25 -7.62 -10.18 -2.13
N PRO A 26 -6.95 -11.32 -1.85
CA PRO A 26 -6.39 -12.19 -2.88
C PRO A 26 -7.45 -13.09 -3.52
N SER A 27 -8.74 -12.92 -3.21
CA SER A 27 -9.82 -13.70 -3.82
C SER A 27 -9.67 -13.75 -5.35
N PRO A 28 -9.86 -14.93 -5.97
CA PRO A 28 -9.72 -15.11 -7.41
C PRO A 28 -10.67 -14.20 -8.20
N GLY A 29 -11.85 -13.89 -7.66
CA GLY A 29 -12.83 -12.98 -8.27
C GLY A 29 -12.47 -11.50 -8.20
N ASN A 30 -11.48 -11.12 -7.37
CA ASN A 30 -11.07 -9.73 -7.25
C ASN A 30 -10.14 -9.32 -8.40
N THR A 31 -10.69 -8.65 -9.40
CA THR A 31 -9.92 -8.09 -10.54
C THR A 31 -9.35 -6.69 -10.25
N ALA A 32 -9.82 -6.05 -9.17
CA ALA A 32 -9.47 -4.68 -8.80
C ALA A 32 -8.09 -4.56 -8.13
N LYS A 33 -7.56 -5.65 -7.57
CA LYS A 33 -6.29 -5.71 -6.80
C LYS A 33 -5.11 -5.02 -7.49
N LYS A 34 -4.93 -5.17 -8.81
CA LYS A 34 -3.84 -4.51 -9.56
C LYS A 34 -3.94 -2.97 -9.56
N TYR A 35 -5.16 -2.44 -9.58
CA TYR A 35 -5.41 -1.00 -9.54
C TYR A 35 -5.21 -0.46 -8.12
N ALA A 36 -5.67 -1.21 -7.11
CA ALA A 36 -5.44 -0.88 -5.71
C ALA A 36 -3.94 -0.79 -5.39
N ILE A 37 -3.13 -1.75 -5.87
CA ILE A 37 -1.65 -1.71 -5.75
C ILE A 37 -1.08 -0.43 -6.38
N SER A 38 -1.56 -0.05 -7.57
CA SER A 38 -1.07 1.14 -8.27
C SER A 38 -1.36 2.43 -7.50
N CYS A 39 -2.57 2.55 -6.93
CA CYS A 39 -2.94 3.67 -6.06
C CYS A 39 -2.09 3.69 -4.78
N LEU A 40 -1.92 2.54 -4.12
CA LEU A 40 -1.14 2.43 -2.90
C LEU A 40 0.36 2.72 -3.15
N LEU A 41 0.90 2.36 -4.31
CA LEU A 41 2.26 2.74 -4.71
C LEU A 41 2.44 4.26 -4.80
N ALA A 42 1.45 4.99 -5.33
CA ALA A 42 1.48 6.45 -5.36
C ALA A 42 1.39 7.06 -3.94
N LEU A 43 0.55 6.48 -3.08
CA LEU A 43 0.37 6.93 -1.69
C LEU A 43 1.55 6.58 -0.77
N SER A 44 2.32 5.54 -1.09
CA SER A 44 3.48 5.07 -0.32
C SER A 44 4.61 6.09 -0.17
N ALA A 45 4.58 7.20 -0.93
CA ALA A 45 5.48 8.33 -0.75
C ALA A 45 5.27 9.02 0.62
N SER A 46 4.05 8.97 1.18
CA SER A 46 3.74 9.55 2.49
C SER A 46 4.06 8.58 3.63
N LYS A 47 4.80 9.06 4.65
CA LYS A 47 5.08 8.29 5.87
C LYS A 47 3.79 7.88 6.59
N ARG A 48 2.79 8.78 6.66
CA ARG A 48 1.50 8.51 7.29
C ARG A 48 0.76 7.38 6.57
N CYS A 49 0.65 7.47 5.24
CA CYS A 49 -0.04 6.45 4.44
C CYS A 49 0.63 5.08 4.57
N LYS A 50 1.97 5.01 4.57
CA LYS A 50 2.68 3.74 4.80
C LYS A 50 2.36 3.12 6.16
N LYS A 51 2.33 3.91 7.23
CA LYS A 51 1.95 3.40 8.57
C LYS A 51 0.52 2.86 8.56
N LEU A 52 -0.42 3.57 7.95
CA LEU A 52 -1.80 3.13 7.82
C LEU A 52 -1.90 1.84 7.00
N MET A 53 -1.20 1.72 5.87
CA MET A 53 -1.16 0.48 5.08
C MET A 53 -0.71 -0.71 5.92
N ILE A 54 0.36 -0.54 6.70
CA ILE A 54 0.90 -1.58 7.57
C ILE A 54 -0.10 -1.93 8.69
N ALA A 55 -0.69 -0.91 9.34
CA ALA A 55 -1.69 -1.11 10.40
C ALA A 55 -2.95 -1.84 9.91
N GLN A 56 -3.33 -1.66 8.65
CA GLN A 56 -4.46 -2.35 8.00
C GLN A 56 -4.07 -3.72 7.42
N GLY A 57 -2.88 -4.24 7.71
CA GLY A 57 -2.48 -5.59 7.31
C GLY A 57 -2.03 -5.75 5.85
N ALA A 58 -1.74 -4.66 5.13
CA ALA A 58 -1.36 -4.71 3.71
C ALA A 58 -0.20 -5.67 3.41
N ILE A 59 0.75 -5.85 4.34
CA ILE A 59 1.89 -6.77 4.17
C ILE A 59 1.41 -8.21 3.93
N GLY A 60 0.41 -8.69 4.67
CA GLY A 60 -0.10 -10.05 4.53
C GLY A 60 -0.72 -10.29 3.15
N TYR A 61 -1.52 -9.33 2.67
CA TYR A 61 -2.07 -9.37 1.32
C TYR A 61 -0.98 -9.33 0.25
N LEU A 62 0.00 -8.43 0.39
CA LEU A 62 1.05 -8.26 -0.61
C LEU A 62 2.00 -9.45 -0.74
N LYS A 63 2.23 -10.22 0.34
CA LYS A 63 2.97 -11.48 0.26
C LYS A 63 2.28 -12.48 -0.67
N LYS A 64 0.99 -12.76 -0.41
CA LYS A 64 0.17 -13.64 -1.25
C LYS A 64 0.07 -13.15 -2.69
N LEU A 65 -0.18 -11.85 -2.88
CA LEU A 65 -0.26 -11.25 -4.21
C LEU A 65 1.07 -11.28 -4.97
N SER A 66 2.21 -11.29 -4.26
CA SER A 66 3.52 -11.45 -4.90
C SER A 66 3.77 -12.89 -5.33
N GLU A 67 3.29 -13.87 -4.57
CA GLU A 67 3.31 -15.29 -4.97
C GLU A 67 2.44 -15.55 -6.21
N MET A 68 1.32 -14.81 -6.33
CA MET A 68 0.43 -14.82 -7.51
C MET A 68 0.94 -13.97 -8.69
N ASP A 69 2.15 -13.42 -8.61
CA ASP A 69 2.77 -12.54 -9.60
C ASP A 69 1.88 -11.35 -10.04
N VAL A 70 1.15 -10.76 -9.09
CA VAL A 70 0.34 -9.57 -9.37
C VAL A 70 1.25 -8.36 -9.56
N ALA A 71 1.12 -7.72 -10.72
CA ALA A 71 1.94 -6.57 -11.11
C ALA A 71 2.03 -5.50 -10.01
N GLY A 72 3.27 -5.18 -9.63
CA GLY A 72 3.58 -4.15 -8.63
C GLY A 72 3.45 -4.58 -7.16
N ALA A 73 2.96 -5.80 -6.86
CA ALA A 73 2.81 -6.30 -5.49
C ALA A 73 4.17 -6.35 -4.76
N LYS A 74 5.17 -6.99 -5.38
CA LYS A 74 6.53 -7.09 -4.84
C LYS A 74 7.15 -5.73 -4.55
N LYS A 75 7.02 -4.79 -5.50
CA LYS A 75 7.55 -3.42 -5.37
C LYS A 75 6.91 -2.65 -4.21
N LEU A 76 5.61 -2.84 -3.98
CA LEU A 76 4.90 -2.21 -2.87
C LEU A 76 5.30 -2.84 -1.53
N LEU A 77 5.45 -4.16 -1.48
CA LEU A 77 5.93 -4.90 -0.30
C LEU A 77 7.30 -4.38 0.16
N GLU A 78 8.28 -4.35 -0.74
CA GLU A 78 9.64 -3.85 -0.45
C GLU A 78 9.63 -2.41 0.08
N LYS A 79 8.78 -1.54 -0.49
CA LYS A 79 8.63 -0.14 -0.05
C LYS A 79 8.08 -0.01 1.38
N LEU A 80 7.15 -0.87 1.77
CA LEU A 80 6.56 -0.88 3.10
C LEU A 80 7.55 -1.44 4.13
N GLU A 81 8.25 -2.52 3.79
CA GLU A 81 9.25 -3.15 4.66
C GLU A 81 10.48 -2.26 4.90
N ARG A 82 10.95 -1.54 3.88
CA ARG A 82 12.05 -0.56 4.02
C ARG A 82 11.74 0.57 5.01
N GLY A 83 10.45 0.87 5.22
CA GLY A 83 10.01 1.85 6.22
C GLY A 83 10.15 1.36 7.67
N LYS A 84 10.03 0.04 7.90
CA LYS A 84 10.08 -0.60 9.22
C LYS A 84 11.49 -0.55 9.82
N LEU A 85 12.51 -0.71 8.97
CA LEU A 85 13.92 -0.64 9.36
C LEU A 85 14.31 0.77 9.83
N ARG A 86 13.87 1.83 9.13
CA ARG A 86 14.22 3.21 9.50
C ARG A 86 13.69 3.62 10.88
N THR A 87 12.54 3.10 11.32
CA THR A 87 11.99 3.44 12.64
C THR A 87 12.71 2.77 13.80
N LEU A 88 13.45 1.68 13.57
CA LEU A 88 14.25 1.03 14.61
C LEU A 88 15.56 1.78 14.88
N PHE A 89 16.14 2.44 13.88
CA PHE A 89 17.38 3.21 14.00
C PHE A 89 17.20 4.68 14.43
N THR A 90 16.00 5.08 14.86
CA THR A 90 15.75 6.46 15.36
C THR A 90 15.27 6.50 16.82
N ARG A 91 15.33 5.37 17.53
CA ARG A 91 15.19 5.38 18.99
C ARG A 91 16.56 5.68 19.58
N LYS A 92 16.74 6.94 19.96
CA LYS A 92 17.82 7.41 20.83
C LYS A 92 17.54 6.93 22.25
#